data_AF-A0A7S1E7J3-F1
#
_entry.id   AF-A0A7S1E7J3-F1
#
_cell.length_a   1.000
_cell.length_b   1.000
_cell.length_c   1.000
_cell.angle_alpha   90.00
_cell.angle_beta   90.00
_cell.angle_gamma   90.00
#
_symmetry.space_group_name_H-M   'P 1'
#
loop_
_entity.id
_entity.type
_entity.pdbx_description
1 polymer ?
#
loop_
_entity_poly.entity_id
_entity_poly.type
_entity_poly.pdbx_seq_one_letter_code
_entity_poly.pdbx_strand_id
1 'polypeptide(L)'
;AFSGRIEQLEKETGEALDTRRRVYSIELVEEGDNRYRIEVKLQGALYKMVRNMVGTALEVAWGKLSEEDFLVLLNRSNSAVRKTNKSKPAPPEGLTLEQVYYDDY
;
A
#
# COMPACT_ATOMS: atom_id res chain seq x y z
N ALA A 1 -12.29 -0.09 -15.07
CA ALA A 1 -12.39 0.07 -13.60
C ALA A 1 -11.94 -1.22 -12.92
N PHE A 2 -10.99 -1.16 -11.98
CA PHE A 2 -10.39 -2.35 -11.33
C PHE A 2 -11.44 -3.29 -10.70
N SER A 3 -12.55 -2.73 -10.21
CA SER A 3 -13.70 -3.47 -9.65
C SER A 3 -14.39 -4.39 -10.66
N GLY A 4 -14.56 -3.96 -11.92
CA GLY A 4 -15.23 -4.79 -12.93
C GLY A 4 -14.39 -5.99 -13.38
N ARG A 5 -13.06 -5.88 -13.26
CA ARG A 5 -12.13 -6.99 -13.56
C ARG A 5 -12.10 -8.03 -12.43
N ILE A 6 -12.28 -7.58 -11.18
CA ILE A 6 -12.43 -8.42 -9.99
C ILE A 6 -13.71 -9.27 -10.14
N GLU A 7 -14.86 -8.64 -10.39
CA GLU A 7 -16.14 -9.35 -10.57
C GLU A 7 -16.11 -10.36 -11.72
N GLN A 8 -15.40 -10.05 -12.81
CA GLN A 8 -15.25 -10.96 -13.93
C GLN A 8 -14.35 -12.16 -13.59
N LEU A 9 -13.25 -11.95 -12.86
CA LEU A 9 -12.35 -13.01 -12.41
C LEU A 9 -12.99 -13.90 -11.33
N GLU A 10 -13.83 -13.35 -10.44
CA GLU A 10 -14.61 -14.15 -9.48
C GLU A 10 -15.60 -15.07 -10.19
N LYS A 11 -16.25 -14.59 -11.26
CA LYS A 11 -17.14 -15.42 -12.09
C LYS A 11 -16.40 -16.52 -12.85
N GLU A 12 -15.16 -16.27 -13.27
CA GLU A 12 -14.35 -17.23 -14.03
C GLU A 12 -13.66 -18.27 -13.13
N THR A 13 -13.24 -17.91 -11.92
CA THR A 13 -12.48 -18.79 -11.02
C THR A 13 -13.34 -19.45 -9.93
N GLY A 14 -14.53 -18.91 -9.63
CA GLY A 14 -15.41 -19.40 -8.56
C GLY A 14 -14.92 -19.07 -7.14
N GLU A 15 -13.77 -18.40 -7.00
CA GLU A 15 -13.21 -17.96 -5.72
C GLU A 15 -13.46 -16.47 -5.51
N ALA A 16 -13.91 -16.09 -4.30
CA ALA A 16 -14.07 -14.68 -3.94
C ALA A 16 -12.69 -14.00 -3.84
N LEU A 17 -12.53 -12.87 -4.51
CA LEU A 17 -11.27 -12.13 -4.52
C LEU A 17 -11.11 -11.37 -3.21
N ASP A 18 -10.26 -11.89 -2.32
CA ASP A 18 -9.91 -11.19 -1.09
C ASP A 18 -9.10 -9.91 -1.42
N THR A 19 -9.37 -8.83 -0.68
CA THR A 19 -8.64 -7.56 -0.74
C THR A 19 -7.68 -7.39 0.43
N ARG A 20 -7.69 -8.33 1.39
CA ARG A 20 -6.71 -8.36 2.48
C ARG A 20 -5.36 -8.79 1.94
N ARG A 21 -4.32 -8.07 2.34
CA ARG A 21 -2.93 -8.37 1.99
C ARG A 21 -2.11 -8.36 3.26
N ARG A 22 -1.22 -9.33 3.41
CA ARG A 22 -0.29 -9.40 4.53
C ARG A 22 0.97 -8.59 4.20
N VAL A 23 1.27 -7.63 5.06
CA VAL A 23 2.58 -6.96 5.10
C VAL A 23 3.38 -7.65 6.20
N TYR A 24 4.57 -8.14 5.85
CA TYR A 24 5.47 -8.85 6.77
C TYR A 24 6.37 -7.88 7.52
N SER A 25 6.91 -6.86 6.84
CA SER A 25 7.70 -5.80 7.44
C SER A 25 7.62 -4.51 6.63
N ILE A 26 7.84 -3.39 7.33
CA ILE A 26 8.08 -2.07 6.75
C ILE A 26 9.28 -1.49 7.47
N GLU A 27 10.33 -1.16 6.73
CA GLU A 27 11.58 -0.67 7.29
C GLU A 27 11.99 0.63 6.60
N LEU A 28 12.50 1.59 7.39
CA LEU A 28 13.07 2.83 6.89
C LEU A 28 14.58 2.73 7.00
N VAL A 29 15.26 2.71 5.85
CA VAL A 29 16.71 2.56 5.75
C VAL A 29 17.31 3.89 5.32
N GLU A 30 18.25 4.41 6.11
CA GLU A 30 19.04 5.60 5.74
C GLU A 30 20.18 5.18 4.81
N GLU A 31 20.23 5.77 3.61
CA GLU A 31 21.24 5.46 2.59
C GLU A 31 22.37 6.50 2.53
N GLY A 32 22.38 7.44 3.47
CA GLY A 32 23.28 8.60 3.49
C GLY A 32 22.81 9.74 2.59
N ASP A 33 23.46 10.91 2.70
CA ASP A 33 23.10 12.13 1.95
C ASP A 33 21.63 12.55 2.08
N ASN A 34 21.03 12.38 3.26
CA ASN A 34 19.59 12.59 3.50
C ASN A 34 18.67 11.77 2.56
N ARG A 35 19.16 10.64 2.04
CA ARG A 35 18.36 9.70 1.27
C ARG A 35 17.87 8.58 2.17
N TYR A 36 16.60 8.23 1.98
CA TYR A 36 15.94 7.17 2.72
C TYR A 36 15.24 6.25 1.75
N ARG A 37 15.33 4.95 2.01
CA ARG A 37 14.60 3.90 1.30
C ARG A 37 13.58 3.28 2.26
N ILE A 38 12.36 3.10 1.77
CA ILE A 38 11.31 2.38 2.51
C ILE A 38 11.20 0.99 1.90
N GLU A 39 11.59 -0.02 2.66
CA GLU A 39 11.44 -1.41 2.28
C GLU A 39 10.09 -1.93 2.76
N VAL A 40 9.30 -2.52 1.86
CA VAL A 40 8.01 -3.12 2.21
C VAL A 40 8.00 -4.57 1.75
N LYS A 41 8.07 -5.49 2.72
CA LYS A 41 7.93 -6.92 2.45
C LYS A 41 6.47 -7.32 2.61
N LEU A 42 5.88 -7.90 1.58
CA LEU A 42 4.43 -8.18 1.55
C LEU A 42 4.11 -9.39 0.66
N GLN A 43 3.01 -10.08 0.95
CA GLN A 43 2.58 -11.26 0.19
C GLN A 43 2.11 -10.90 -1.22
N GLY A 44 1.42 -9.76 -1.35
CA GLY A 44 0.97 -9.20 -2.63
C GLY A 44 0.38 -7.82 -2.40
N ALA A 45 0.44 -6.93 -3.40
CA ALA A 45 -0.07 -5.57 -3.28
C ALA A 45 -1.33 -5.39 -4.13
N LEU A 46 -2.30 -4.62 -3.61
CA LEU A 46 -3.38 -4.09 -4.43
C LEU A 46 -2.89 -2.94 -5.31
N TYR A 47 -3.70 -2.55 -6.30
CA TYR A 47 -3.40 -1.41 -7.16
C TYR A 47 -3.10 -0.14 -6.34
N LYS A 48 -1.91 0.43 -6.57
CA LYS A 48 -1.36 1.61 -5.88
C LYS A 48 -1.22 1.46 -4.35
N MET A 49 -1.34 0.28 -3.77
CA MET A 49 -1.33 0.08 -2.31
C MET A 49 -0.10 0.69 -1.65
N VAL A 50 1.10 0.28 -2.07
CA VAL A 50 2.37 0.77 -1.50
C VAL A 50 2.50 2.29 -1.67
N ARG A 51 2.22 2.81 -2.87
CA ARG A 51 2.31 4.27 -3.15
C ARG A 51 1.32 5.09 -2.32
N ASN A 52 0.11 4.57 -2.07
CA ASN A 52 -0.85 5.25 -1.21
C ASN A 52 -0.37 5.28 0.24
N MET A 53 0.17 4.16 0.74
CA MET A 53 0.71 4.09 2.11
C MET A 53 1.86 5.09 2.31
N VAL A 54 2.86 5.05 1.43
CA VAL A 54 4.02 5.95 1.49
C VAL A 54 3.59 7.41 1.32
N GLY A 55 2.71 7.70 0.36
CA GLY A 55 2.24 9.07 0.12
C GLY A 55 1.51 9.66 1.33
N THR A 56 0.69 8.87 2.03
CA THR A 56 0.03 9.33 3.25
C THR A 56 1.01 9.47 4.41
N ALA A 57 1.97 8.55 4.59
CA ALA A 57 2.99 8.66 5.62
C ALA A 57 3.86 9.93 5.48
N LEU A 58 4.19 10.32 4.24
CA LEU A 58 4.92 11.57 3.97
C LEU A 58 4.12 12.82 4.35
N GLU A 59 2.80 12.83 4.12
CA GLU A 59 1.95 13.95 4.55
C GLU A 59 1.88 14.07 6.08
N VAL A 60 1.93 12.94 6.80
CA VAL A 60 2.07 12.93 8.26
C VAL A 60 3.43 13.48 8.69
N ALA A 61 4.52 13.00 8.07
CA ALA A 61 5.87 13.48 8.37
C ALA A 61 6.06 14.99 8.11
N TRP A 62 5.32 15.55 7.14
CA TRP A 62 5.28 16.99 6.87
C TRP A 62 4.30 17.79 7.75
N GLY A 63 3.59 17.12 8.67
CA GLY A 63 2.62 17.76 9.57
C GLY A 63 1.32 18.20 8.89
N LYS A 64 1.02 17.70 7.69
CA LYS A 64 -0.20 18.03 6.93
C LYS A 64 -1.37 17.10 7.25
N LEU A 65 -1.08 15.94 7.84
CA LEU A 65 -2.05 14.95 8.32
C LEU A 65 -1.64 14.53 9.73
N SER A 66 -2.60 14.34 10.65
CA SER A 66 -2.27 13.85 11.99
C SER A 66 -2.00 12.35 12.00
N GLU A 67 -1.27 11.88 13.01
CA GLU A 67 -1.05 10.46 13.24
C GLU A 67 -2.37 9.74 13.55
N GLU A 68 -3.30 10.38 14.26
CA GLU A 68 -4.62 9.82 14.56
C GLU A 68 -5.43 9.60 13.28
N ASP A 69 -5.43 10.57 12.36
CA ASP A 69 -6.11 10.44 11.07
C ASP A 69 -5.49 9.31 10.24
N PHE A 70 -4.17 9.19 10.27
CA PHE A 70 -3.47 8.07 9.61
C PHE A 70 -3.87 6.71 10.18
N LEU A 71 -3.94 6.57 11.51
CA LEU A 71 -4.39 5.35 12.16
C LEU A 71 -5.85 5.02 11.83
N VAL A 72 -6.72 6.02 11.72
CA VAL A 72 -8.12 5.82 11.28
C VAL A 72 -8.16 5.29 9.85
N LEU A 73 -7.34 5.84 8.95
CA LEU A 73 -7.24 5.38 7.56
C LEU A 73 -6.71 3.94 7.45
N LEU A 74 -5.79 3.53 8.33
CA LEU A 74 -5.20 2.20 8.33
C LEU A 74 -6.15 1.14 8.93
N ASN A 75 -6.84 1.47 10.03
CA ASN A 75 -7.63 0.50 10.79
C ASN A 75 -9.04 0.26 10.22
N ARG A 76 -9.57 1.16 9.38
CA ARG A 76 -10.92 1.01 8.83
C ARG A 76 -10.88 0.41 7.43
N SER A 77 -11.32 -0.84 7.30
CA SER A 77 -11.44 -1.54 6.01
C SER A 77 -12.56 -1.04 5.10
N ASN A 78 -13.26 0.04 5.47
CA ASN A 78 -14.38 0.55 4.69
C ASN A 78 -13.89 1.49 3.58
N SER A 79 -14.19 1.13 2.33
CA SER A 79 -13.90 1.92 1.12
C SER A 79 -14.38 3.38 1.20
N ALA A 80 -15.40 3.70 2.00
CA ALA A 80 -15.85 5.08 2.22
C ALA A 80 -14.79 5.92 2.95
N VAL A 81 -14.09 5.34 3.93
CA VAL A 81 -13.02 6.02 4.69
C VAL A 81 -11.79 6.24 3.80
N ARG A 82 -11.49 5.32 2.89
CA ARG A 82 -10.42 5.54 1.91
C ARG A 82 -10.67 6.78 1.03
N LYS A 83 -11.93 7.09 0.69
CA LYS A 83 -12.27 8.28 -0.11
C LYS A 83 -12.07 9.59 0.67
N THR A 84 -11.97 9.55 2.00
CA THR A 84 -11.68 10.74 2.81
C THR A 84 -10.18 11.04 2.87
N ASN A 85 -9.32 10.07 2.51
CA ASN A 85 -7.89 10.31 2.39
C ASN A 85 -7.61 11.28 1.24
N LYS A 86 -7.16 12.50 1.58
CA LYS A 86 -6.79 13.54 0.62
C LYS A 86 -5.32 13.46 0.18
N SER A 87 -4.52 12.61 0.82
CA SER A 87 -3.11 12.44 0.45
C SER A 87 -2.98 11.92 -0.97
N LYS A 88 -2.03 12.49 -1.70
CA LYS A 88 -1.69 12.00 -3.03
C LYS A 88 -0.85 10.73 -2.90
N PRO A 89 -1.01 9.74 -3.79
CA PRO A 89 -0.09 8.61 -3.86
C PRO A 89 1.32 9.13 -4.13
N ALA A 90 2.33 8.53 -3.50
CA ALA A 90 3.74 8.83 -3.78
C ALA A 90 4.03 8.72 -5.29
N PRO A 91 4.98 9.46 -5.86
CA PRO A 91 5.35 9.36 -7.28
C PRO A 91 5.73 7.92 -7.69
N PRO A 92 5.41 7.47 -8.92
CA PRO A 92 5.73 6.10 -9.33
C PRO A 92 7.23 5.84 -9.50
N GLU A 93 8.01 6.87 -9.82
CA GLU A 93 9.42 6.76 -10.21
C GLU A 93 10.32 6.28 -9.06
N GLY A 94 9.86 6.41 -7.81
CA GLY A 94 10.58 5.95 -6.61
C GLY A 94 10.18 4.55 -6.14
N LEU A 95 9.29 3.83 -6.84
CA LEU A 95 8.89 2.47 -6.47
C LEU A 95 9.58 1.45 -7.38
N THR A 96 10.30 0.50 -6.79
CA THR A 96 10.96 -0.59 -7.51
C THR A 96 10.66 -1.94 -6.84
N LEU A 97 10.45 -2.98 -7.65
CA LEU A 97 10.38 -4.35 -7.14
C LEU A 97 11.81 -4.88 -7.00
N GLU A 98 12.23 -5.14 -5.77
CA GLU A 98 13.61 -5.55 -5.47
C GLU A 98 13.77 -7.07 -5.48
N GLN A 99 12.90 -7.80 -4.79
CA GLN A 99 13.00 -9.25 -4.60
C GLN A 99 11.63 -9.93 -4.64
N VAL A 100 11.62 -11.18 -5.12
CA VAL A 100 10.47 -12.08 -5.08
C VAL A 100 10.92 -13.38 -4.43
N TYR A 101 10.19 -13.81 -3.40
CA TYR A 101 10.49 -15.03 -2.65
C TYR A 101 9.59 -16.16 -3.13
N TYR A 102 10.18 -17.34 -3.32
CA TYR A 102 9.48 -18.57 -3.64
C TYR A 102 9.72 -19.57 -2.52
N ASP A 103 8.77 -20.46 -2.29
CA ASP A 103 8.96 -21.58 -1.36
C ASP A 103 9.99 -22.55 -1.93
N ASP A 104 10.70 -23.27 -1.07
CA ASP A 104 11.60 -24.35 -1.49
C ASP A 104 10.75 -25.47 -2.11
N TYR A 105 10.93 -25.71 -3.42
CA TYR A 105 10.22 -26.74 -4.19
C TYR A 105 10.94 -28.10 -4.16
#